data_AF-A0A7N2LJT9-F1
#
_entry.id   AF-A0A7N2LJT9-F1
#
_cell.length_a   1.000
_cell.length_b   1.000
_cell.length_c   1.000
_cell.angle_alpha   90.00
_cell.angle_beta   90.00
_cell.angle_gamma   90.00
#
_symmetry.space_group_name_H-M   'P 1'
#
loop_
_entity.id
_entity.type
_entity.pdbx_description
1 polymer ?
#
loop_
_entity_poly.entity_id
_entity_poly.type
_entity_poly.pdbx_seq_one_letter_code
_entity_poly.pdbx_strand_id
1 'polypeptide(L)'
;MSNCTCLECVTIEECNSLTFISRRQLPPILKRLKIQSCENLQFLIDEGEAATLLMKVESIDSNASLLEHLFISDCPSLKCISLRGDLFASLKHLEIWTCSKLTSLLSRDQLPMALKYLKVYNCPKLELLADKLHNNASLEYLKISNCEEIKFLPEGLHKLCHLNEIHIENCCSLVSFPDGGFIPTHLRNLWIIHCEKLEVLPRMHNLTCLQTLFIHDCPSIVSFLDEGFPTNLKELLLRRVTNCKQVFERGLHKLTSLRCLSIHGNEFQDWQSFPKEEDGKMMMLLPTSLTSLWILNFPNVVLLSSKAFQNLFALEDLWISNCPKLASLPEKGLPPLLLKLYIYDCAVLKQRCKKDKEGEWFKINNIPCVEIDYRSIYEMEEEEQQ
;
A
#
# COMPACT_ATOMS: atom_id res chain seq x y z
N MET A 1 -36.49 15.73 5.87
CA MET A 1 -35.54 15.20 6.88
C MET A 1 -35.22 16.19 8.00
N SER A 2 -35.33 17.51 7.76
CA SER A 2 -34.94 18.57 8.71
C SER A 2 -35.65 18.59 10.08
N ASN A 3 -36.84 17.97 10.21
CA ASN A 3 -37.62 18.01 11.46
C ASN A 3 -37.34 16.82 12.40
N CYS A 4 -36.45 15.90 12.04
CA CYS A 4 -36.12 14.75 12.87
C CYS A 4 -34.94 15.07 13.79
N THR A 5 -35.22 15.45 15.03
CA THR A 5 -34.20 15.89 16.02
C THR A 5 -33.40 14.75 16.66
N CYS A 6 -33.75 13.48 16.42
CA CYS A 6 -33.10 12.30 17.02
C CYS A 6 -32.35 11.42 16.02
N LEU A 7 -32.23 11.85 14.75
CA LEU A 7 -31.71 10.99 13.69
C LEU A 7 -30.20 11.21 13.49
N GLU A 8 -29.40 10.27 14.00
CA GLU A 8 -27.92 10.33 13.97
C GLU A 8 -27.29 9.67 12.73
N CYS A 9 -28.05 8.87 11.98
CA CYS A 9 -27.57 8.17 10.79
C CYS A 9 -28.60 8.29 9.67
N VAL A 10 -28.18 8.81 8.52
CA VAL A 10 -28.98 8.88 7.29
C VAL A 10 -28.32 8.01 6.24
N THR A 11 -29.11 7.17 5.57
CA THR A 11 -28.74 6.56 4.30
C THR A 11 -29.70 7.07 3.22
N ILE A 12 -29.13 7.57 2.12
CA ILE A 12 -29.85 7.94 0.90
C ILE A 12 -29.39 6.95 -0.17
N GLU A 13 -30.32 6.15 -0.68
CA GLU A 13 -30.02 5.10 -1.64
C GLU A 13 -30.99 5.21 -2.81
N GLU A 14 -30.50 5.03 -4.04
CA GLU A 14 -31.29 5.02 -5.28
C GLU A 14 -32.15 6.29 -5.48
N CYS A 15 -31.71 7.43 -4.93
CA CYS A 15 -32.44 8.69 -5.01
C CYS A 15 -32.08 9.46 -6.28
N ASN A 16 -32.59 9.01 -7.43
CA ASN A 16 -32.26 9.58 -8.73
C ASN A 16 -32.81 11.00 -8.97
N SER A 17 -33.72 11.50 -8.13
CA SER A 17 -34.13 12.92 -8.18
C SER A 17 -33.18 13.85 -7.44
N LEU A 18 -32.26 13.32 -6.62
CA LEU A 18 -31.33 14.11 -5.84
C LEU A 18 -30.24 14.69 -6.75
N THR A 19 -30.20 16.01 -6.88
CA THR A 19 -29.15 16.72 -7.62
C THR A 19 -28.12 17.36 -6.70
N PHE A 20 -28.53 17.72 -5.48
CA PHE A 20 -27.69 18.21 -4.38
C PHE A 20 -28.36 18.03 -3.03
N ILE A 21 -27.61 18.11 -1.93
CA ILE A 21 -28.16 18.16 -0.57
C ILE A 21 -28.12 19.61 -0.07
N SER A 22 -29.29 20.15 0.27
CA SER A 22 -29.34 21.44 0.97
C SER A 22 -28.90 21.26 2.42
N ARG A 23 -27.98 22.12 2.90
CA ARG A 23 -27.53 22.14 4.31
C ARG A 23 -28.71 22.10 5.29
N ARG A 24 -29.80 22.81 4.97
CA ARG A 24 -30.98 22.94 5.84
C ARG A 24 -31.82 21.66 5.93
N GLN A 25 -31.57 20.69 5.06
CA GLN A 25 -32.33 19.42 5.01
C GLN A 25 -31.70 18.32 5.88
N LEU A 26 -30.44 18.47 6.29
CA LEU A 26 -29.75 17.51 7.14
C LEU A 26 -30.11 17.72 8.62
N PRO A 27 -30.39 16.65 9.39
CA PRO A 27 -30.58 16.76 10.84
C PRO A 27 -29.35 17.38 11.53
N PRO A 28 -29.52 18.29 12.52
CA PRO A 28 -28.39 18.96 13.17
C PRO A 28 -27.51 18.01 14.01
N ILE A 29 -28.07 16.90 14.50
CA ILE A 29 -27.34 15.90 15.29
C ILE A 29 -26.80 14.72 14.45
N LEU A 30 -26.86 14.84 13.11
CA LEU A 30 -26.43 13.79 12.21
C LEU A 30 -24.94 13.50 12.39
N LYS A 31 -24.58 12.24 12.68
CA LYS A 31 -23.19 11.78 12.82
C LYS A 31 -22.71 10.99 11.61
N ARG A 32 -23.61 10.33 10.88
CA ARG A 32 -23.29 9.49 9.72
C ARG A 32 -24.21 9.79 8.55
N LEU A 33 -23.63 10.07 7.39
CA LEU A 33 -24.34 10.24 6.13
C LEU A 33 -23.79 9.25 5.11
N LYS A 34 -24.65 8.37 4.62
CA LYS A 34 -24.36 7.44 3.52
C LYS A 34 -25.19 7.83 2.30
N ILE A 35 -24.56 7.95 1.15
CA ILE A 35 -25.22 8.25 -0.13
C ILE A 35 -24.77 7.19 -1.12
N GLN A 36 -25.73 6.50 -1.74
CA GLN A 36 -25.45 5.39 -2.64
C GLN A 36 -26.36 5.45 -3.87
N SER A 37 -25.81 5.09 -5.02
CA SER A 37 -26.60 4.87 -6.25
C SER A 37 -27.49 6.06 -6.64
N CYS A 38 -27.03 7.30 -6.38
CA CYS A 38 -27.78 8.52 -6.71
C CYS A 38 -27.31 9.07 -8.06
N GLU A 39 -27.99 8.70 -9.15
CA GLU A 39 -27.49 8.92 -10.52
C GLU A 39 -27.32 10.39 -10.90
N ASN A 40 -28.19 11.26 -10.42
CA ASN A 40 -28.23 12.67 -10.79
C ASN A 40 -27.56 13.61 -9.77
N LEU A 41 -26.96 13.08 -8.70
CA LEU A 41 -26.26 13.88 -7.71
C LEU A 41 -25.05 14.52 -8.37
N GLN A 42 -25.05 15.85 -8.51
CA GLN A 42 -23.95 16.58 -9.17
C GLN A 42 -23.01 17.22 -8.16
N PHE A 43 -23.55 17.69 -7.03
CA PHE A 43 -22.81 18.36 -5.97
C PHE A 43 -23.34 17.87 -4.63
N LEU A 44 -22.47 17.66 -3.63
CA LEU A 44 -22.98 17.31 -2.31
C LEU A 44 -23.76 18.49 -1.70
N ILE A 45 -23.25 19.72 -1.84
CA ILE A 45 -23.89 20.94 -1.35
C ILE A 45 -23.98 21.96 -2.49
N ASP A 46 -25.15 22.58 -2.65
CA ASP A 46 -25.36 23.66 -3.62
C ASP A 46 -24.81 25.00 -3.08
N GLU A 47 -23.79 25.54 -3.74
CA GLU A 47 -23.21 26.86 -3.44
C GLU A 47 -23.93 28.02 -4.16
N GLY A 48 -24.91 27.72 -5.02
CA GLY A 48 -25.60 28.69 -5.89
C GLY A 48 -26.35 29.81 -5.18
N GLU A 49 -26.62 29.69 -3.87
CA GLU A 49 -27.23 30.76 -3.06
C GLU A 49 -26.28 31.40 -2.03
N ALA A 50 -25.09 30.83 -1.79
CA ALA A 50 -24.14 31.35 -0.79
C ALA A 50 -23.29 32.51 -1.33
N ALA A 51 -22.99 32.52 -2.63
CA ALA A 51 -22.16 33.58 -3.23
C ALA A 51 -22.85 34.96 -3.22
N THR A 52 -24.18 35.01 -3.28
CA THR A 52 -24.97 36.26 -3.31
C THR A 52 -25.33 36.78 -1.90
N LEU A 53 -25.19 35.97 -0.86
CA LEU A 53 -25.54 36.34 0.52
C LEU A 53 -24.32 36.59 1.43
N LEU A 54 -23.10 36.22 1.02
CA LEU A 54 -21.88 36.42 1.84
C LEU A 54 -21.40 37.89 1.98
N MET A 55 -22.16 38.87 1.51
CA MET A 55 -21.93 40.29 1.84
C MET A 55 -22.85 40.85 2.92
N LYS A 56 -23.84 40.10 3.41
CA LYS A 56 -24.63 40.56 4.56
C LYS A 56 -24.95 39.40 5.49
N VAL A 57 -24.73 39.70 6.76
CA VAL A 57 -25.17 38.97 7.95
C VAL A 57 -24.10 38.04 8.52
N GLU A 58 -23.29 38.63 9.43
CA GLU A 58 -22.98 37.99 10.70
C GLU A 58 -24.30 37.52 11.35
N SER A 59 -24.74 36.29 11.05
CA SER A 59 -25.80 35.62 11.83
C SER A 59 -25.20 34.38 12.44
N ILE A 60 -25.01 34.51 13.74
CA ILE A 60 -24.98 33.43 14.72
C ILE A 60 -26.17 32.52 14.46
N ASP A 61 -25.93 31.43 13.73
CA ASP A 61 -26.67 30.17 13.79
C ASP A 61 -25.67 29.07 13.38
N SER A 62 -24.55 29.04 14.09
CA SER A 62 -23.57 27.95 14.04
C SER A 62 -24.17 26.72 14.73
N ASN A 63 -25.16 26.08 14.10
CA ASN A 63 -25.34 24.64 14.30
C ASN A 63 -24.12 23.97 13.67
N ALA A 64 -23.05 23.88 14.46
CA ALA A 64 -21.89 23.08 14.15
C ALA A 64 -22.37 21.65 13.90
N SER A 65 -22.17 21.17 12.69
CA SER A 65 -22.58 19.82 12.32
C SER A 65 -21.82 18.81 13.15
N LEU A 66 -22.49 17.76 13.59
CA LEU A 66 -21.89 16.63 14.29
C LEU A 66 -21.47 15.51 13.33
N LEU A 67 -21.46 15.77 12.02
CA LEU A 67 -21.20 14.75 11.01
C LEU A 67 -19.76 14.26 11.10
N GLU A 68 -19.58 13.03 11.59
CA GLU A 68 -18.28 12.39 11.77
C GLU A 68 -17.91 11.47 10.61
N HIS A 69 -18.89 10.91 9.90
CA HIS A 69 -18.69 9.96 8.81
C HIS A 69 -19.52 10.31 7.59
N LEU A 70 -18.85 10.41 6.44
CA LEU A 70 -19.47 10.59 5.13
C LEU A 70 -19.00 9.47 4.21
N PHE A 71 -19.96 8.71 3.67
CA PHE A 71 -19.73 7.69 2.65
C PHE A 71 -20.56 8.01 1.42
N ILE A 72 -19.91 8.07 0.26
CA ILE A 72 -20.57 8.30 -1.04
C ILE A 72 -20.15 7.17 -1.97
N SER A 73 -21.09 6.39 -2.51
CA SER A 73 -20.81 5.39 -3.53
C SER A 73 -21.72 5.50 -4.74
N ASP A 74 -21.21 5.11 -5.90
CA ASP A 74 -21.99 4.88 -7.11
C ASP A 74 -22.83 6.09 -7.51
N CYS A 75 -22.24 7.29 -7.42
CA CYS A 75 -22.84 8.56 -7.80
C CYS A 75 -22.17 9.08 -9.09
N PRO A 76 -22.57 8.59 -10.29
CA PRO A 76 -21.83 8.82 -11.54
C PRO A 76 -21.89 10.28 -12.04
N SER A 77 -22.85 11.08 -11.57
CA SER A 77 -22.93 12.50 -11.95
C SER A 77 -22.18 13.43 -11.02
N LEU A 78 -21.63 12.93 -9.90
CA LEU A 78 -21.00 13.75 -8.88
C LEU A 78 -19.72 14.36 -9.45
N LYS A 79 -19.65 15.68 -9.51
CA LYS A 79 -18.51 16.43 -10.05
C LYS A 79 -17.57 16.89 -8.94
N CYS A 80 -18.15 17.31 -7.81
CA CYS A 80 -17.41 17.82 -6.66
C CYS A 80 -18.22 17.64 -5.38
N ILE A 81 -17.54 17.50 -4.24
CA ILE A 81 -18.17 17.39 -2.92
C ILE A 81 -18.24 18.76 -2.22
N SER A 82 -17.28 19.65 -2.46
CA SER A 82 -17.12 20.94 -1.76
C SER A 82 -17.31 20.82 -0.24
N LEU A 83 -16.29 20.31 0.46
CA LEU A 83 -16.28 20.22 1.93
C LEU A 83 -16.07 21.61 2.56
N ARG A 84 -17.03 22.52 2.41
CA ARG A 84 -16.93 23.92 2.90
C ARG A 84 -17.73 24.15 4.19
N GLY A 85 -17.15 24.95 5.08
CA GLY A 85 -17.81 25.50 6.29
C GLY A 85 -17.93 24.53 7.47
N ASP A 86 -18.51 25.02 8.58
CA ASP A 86 -18.69 24.30 9.86
C ASP A 86 -19.45 22.95 9.76
N LEU A 87 -20.01 22.65 8.59
CA LEU A 87 -20.74 21.41 8.28
C LEU A 87 -19.88 20.15 8.35
N PHE A 88 -18.59 20.27 8.03
CA PHE A 88 -17.66 19.14 8.02
C PHE A 88 -16.55 19.32 9.05
N ALA A 89 -16.62 20.33 9.91
CA ALA A 89 -15.59 20.61 10.91
C ALA A 89 -15.34 19.43 11.86
N SER A 90 -16.36 18.60 12.12
CA SER A 90 -16.31 17.38 12.93
C SER A 90 -16.07 16.09 12.13
N LEU A 91 -15.93 16.18 10.80
CA LEU A 91 -15.79 15.02 9.93
C LEU A 91 -14.46 14.31 10.19
N LYS A 92 -14.56 13.04 10.63
CA LYS A 92 -13.43 12.18 10.96
C LYS A 92 -13.13 11.16 9.85
N HIS A 93 -14.15 10.73 9.10
CA HIS A 93 -14.01 9.70 8.07
C HIS A 93 -14.73 10.10 6.79
N LEU A 94 -14.01 10.06 5.68
CA LEU A 94 -14.54 10.31 4.34
C LEU A 94 -14.18 9.15 3.43
N GLU A 95 -15.20 8.52 2.84
CA GLU A 95 -15.04 7.45 1.86
C GLU A 95 -15.85 7.75 0.59
N ILE A 96 -15.22 7.69 -0.57
CA ILE A 96 -15.85 8.01 -1.87
C ILE A 96 -15.51 6.94 -2.89
N TRP A 97 -16.53 6.24 -3.39
CA TRP A 97 -16.38 5.04 -4.20
C TRP A 97 -17.14 5.22 -5.52
N THR A 98 -16.55 4.81 -6.64
CA THR A 98 -17.24 4.69 -7.95
C THR A 98 -17.98 5.97 -8.38
N CYS A 99 -17.31 7.12 -8.34
CA CYS A 99 -17.86 8.41 -8.78
C CYS A 99 -17.16 8.86 -10.08
N SER A 100 -17.70 8.45 -11.23
CA SER A 100 -17.00 8.51 -12.52
C SER A 100 -16.81 9.91 -13.12
N LYS A 101 -17.56 10.91 -12.68
CA LYS A 101 -17.39 12.32 -13.08
C LYS A 101 -16.72 13.20 -12.03
N LEU A 102 -16.28 12.62 -10.91
CA LEU A 102 -15.67 13.37 -9.81
C LEU A 102 -14.29 13.87 -10.25
N THR A 103 -14.15 15.19 -10.38
CA THR A 103 -12.89 15.82 -10.81
C THR A 103 -12.07 16.32 -9.63
N SER A 104 -12.74 16.71 -8.53
CA SER A 104 -12.08 17.14 -7.30
C SER A 104 -12.92 16.84 -6.06
N LEU A 105 -12.25 16.64 -4.91
CA LEU A 105 -12.95 16.57 -3.62
C LEU A 105 -13.28 17.95 -3.04
N LEU A 106 -12.46 18.95 -3.39
CA LEU A 106 -12.48 20.29 -2.82
C LEU A 106 -12.55 21.35 -3.91
N SER A 107 -13.16 22.50 -3.58
CA SER A 107 -13.26 23.65 -4.48
C SER A 107 -12.28 24.78 -4.12
N ARG A 108 -11.84 24.92 -2.86
CA ARG A 108 -10.87 25.93 -2.37
C ARG A 108 -10.13 25.50 -1.09
N ASP A 109 -9.16 24.60 -1.26
CA ASP A 109 -7.92 24.51 -0.48
C ASP A 109 -7.84 23.74 0.85
N GLN A 110 -8.92 23.25 1.49
CA GLN A 110 -8.78 22.66 2.84
C GLN A 110 -9.58 21.36 3.07
N LEU A 111 -8.88 20.30 3.47
CA LEU A 111 -9.51 19.14 4.10
C LEU A 111 -10.00 19.52 5.51
N PRO A 112 -11.08 18.91 6.01
CA PRO A 112 -11.53 19.14 7.39
C PRO A 112 -10.43 18.83 8.42
N MET A 113 -10.26 19.72 9.40
CA MET A 113 -9.19 19.57 10.42
C MET A 113 -9.31 18.29 11.26
N ALA A 114 -10.54 17.84 11.53
CA ALA A 114 -10.81 16.62 12.28
C ALA A 114 -10.67 15.33 11.46
N LEU A 115 -10.42 15.42 10.15
CA LEU A 115 -10.40 14.27 9.26
C LEU A 115 -9.22 13.36 9.61
N LYS A 116 -9.52 12.12 9.98
CA LYS A 116 -8.56 11.07 10.34
C LYS A 116 -8.38 10.03 9.24
N TYR A 117 -9.46 9.72 8.51
CA TYR A 117 -9.46 8.67 7.48
C TYR A 117 -10.02 9.22 6.17
N LEU A 118 -9.23 9.15 5.10
CA LEU A 118 -9.66 9.49 3.74
C LEU A 118 -9.44 8.29 2.81
N LYS A 119 -10.52 7.80 2.19
CA LYS A 119 -10.46 6.77 1.15
C LYS A 119 -11.16 7.23 -0.12
N VAL A 120 -10.48 7.10 -1.25
CA VAL A 120 -11.06 7.33 -2.57
C VAL A 120 -10.80 6.12 -3.45
N TYR A 121 -11.86 5.57 -4.02
CA TYR A 121 -11.84 4.35 -4.81
C TYR A 121 -12.58 4.55 -6.13
N ASN A 122 -11.98 4.13 -7.25
CA ASN A 122 -12.64 4.06 -8.56
C ASN A 122 -13.26 5.39 -8.99
N CYS A 123 -12.47 6.46 -8.93
CA CYS A 123 -12.84 7.81 -9.37
C CYS A 123 -11.90 8.22 -10.51
N PRO A 124 -12.10 7.70 -11.74
CA PRO A 124 -11.10 7.77 -12.81
C PRO A 124 -10.79 9.19 -13.28
N LYS A 125 -11.75 10.11 -13.20
CA LYS A 125 -11.58 11.53 -13.59
C LYS A 125 -11.03 12.43 -12.48
N LEU A 126 -10.68 11.86 -11.33
CA LEU A 126 -10.19 12.64 -10.20
C LEU A 126 -8.78 13.14 -10.51
N GLU A 127 -8.66 14.45 -10.75
CA GLU A 127 -7.39 15.09 -11.07
C GLU A 127 -6.62 15.49 -9.80
N LEU A 128 -7.36 15.87 -8.75
CA LEU A 128 -6.81 16.44 -7.53
C LEU A 128 -7.67 16.08 -6.30
N LEU A 129 -7.02 15.68 -5.20
CA LEU A 129 -7.67 15.55 -3.90
C LEU A 129 -7.87 16.92 -3.22
N ALA A 130 -6.79 17.69 -3.14
CA ALA A 130 -6.69 19.01 -2.53
C ALA A 130 -5.46 19.74 -3.10
N ASP A 131 -5.52 21.07 -3.23
CA ASP A 131 -4.36 21.85 -3.69
C ASP A 131 -3.25 21.84 -2.63
N LYS A 132 -3.60 22.16 -1.37
CA LYS A 132 -2.67 22.23 -0.24
C LYS A 132 -3.25 21.58 1.01
N LEU A 133 -2.37 20.99 1.81
CA LEU A 133 -2.63 20.50 3.15
C LEU A 133 -1.96 21.43 4.17
N HIS A 134 -2.69 21.73 5.25
CA HIS A 134 -2.19 22.56 6.35
C HIS A 134 -1.68 21.72 7.52
N ASN A 135 -0.85 22.32 8.39
CA ASN A 135 -0.19 21.73 9.56
C ASN A 135 -1.13 21.12 10.63
N ASN A 136 -2.44 21.12 10.42
CA ASN A 136 -3.46 20.89 11.46
C ASN A 136 -4.50 19.83 11.07
N ALA A 137 -4.28 19.07 10.01
CA ALA A 137 -5.15 17.95 9.68
C ALA A 137 -4.79 16.72 10.53
N SER A 138 -5.79 16.17 11.22
CA SER A 138 -5.67 14.98 12.08
C SER A 138 -5.53 13.67 11.28
N LEU A 139 -5.10 13.75 10.01
CA LEU A 139 -5.17 12.65 9.08
C LEU A 139 -4.19 11.56 9.49
N GLU A 140 -4.71 10.36 9.74
CA GLU A 140 -3.97 9.17 10.17
C GLU A 140 -3.80 8.17 9.02
N TYR A 141 -4.77 8.12 8.10
CA TYR A 141 -4.86 7.15 7.02
C TYR A 141 -5.32 7.78 5.69
N LEU A 142 -4.56 7.55 4.63
CA LEU A 142 -4.89 7.96 3.27
C LEU A 142 -4.86 6.75 2.33
N LYS A 143 -5.97 6.46 1.65
CA LYS A 143 -6.02 5.48 0.55
C LYS A 143 -6.61 6.08 -0.72
N ILE A 144 -5.89 5.91 -1.83
CA ILE A 144 -6.33 6.29 -3.17
C ILE A 144 -6.17 5.07 -4.06
N SER A 145 -7.23 4.67 -4.75
CA SER A 145 -7.23 3.45 -5.57
C SER A 145 -8.05 3.65 -6.84
N ASN A 146 -7.54 3.19 -7.98
CA ASN A 146 -8.20 3.29 -9.29
C ASN A 146 -8.63 4.75 -9.62
N CYS A 147 -7.71 5.69 -9.44
CA CYS A 147 -7.89 7.11 -9.81
C CYS A 147 -6.89 7.43 -10.92
N GLU A 148 -7.29 7.22 -12.18
CA GLU A 148 -6.35 7.18 -13.32
C GLU A 148 -5.78 8.54 -13.72
N GLU A 149 -6.55 9.63 -13.53
CA GLU A 149 -6.13 10.99 -13.90
C GLU A 149 -5.39 11.74 -12.78
N ILE A 150 -5.20 11.14 -11.59
CA ILE A 150 -4.49 11.79 -10.49
C ILE A 150 -3.00 11.89 -10.83
N LYS A 151 -2.50 13.11 -11.00
CA LYS A 151 -1.10 13.36 -11.39
C LYS A 151 -0.19 13.63 -10.20
N PHE A 152 -0.77 14.22 -9.14
CA PHE A 152 -0.06 14.65 -7.95
C PHE A 152 -0.90 14.38 -6.69
N LEU A 153 -0.23 14.04 -5.59
CA LEU A 153 -0.84 14.11 -4.27
C LEU A 153 -0.84 15.57 -3.77
N PRO A 154 -1.70 15.93 -2.81
CA PRO A 154 -1.77 17.31 -2.29
C PRO A 154 -0.44 17.83 -1.76
N GLU A 155 -0.10 19.10 -2.06
CA GLU A 155 1.05 19.76 -1.44
C GLU A 155 0.89 19.80 0.09
N GLY A 156 1.99 19.79 0.83
CA GLY A 156 1.94 19.82 2.29
C GLY A 156 1.70 18.46 2.95
N LEU A 157 1.84 17.33 2.25
CA LEU A 157 1.79 16.01 2.88
C LEU A 157 2.75 15.92 4.07
N HIS A 158 3.96 16.49 3.95
CA HIS A 158 4.97 16.56 5.02
C HIS A 158 4.49 17.21 6.33
N LYS A 159 3.40 17.98 6.27
CA LYS A 159 2.81 18.70 7.40
C LYS A 159 1.86 17.85 8.24
N LEU A 160 1.47 16.67 7.73
CA LEU A 160 0.53 15.76 8.39
C LEU A 160 1.24 14.90 9.45
N CYS A 161 1.52 15.47 10.62
CA CYS A 161 2.30 14.81 11.68
C CYS A 161 1.66 13.53 12.24
N HIS A 162 0.35 13.32 12.05
CA HIS A 162 -0.37 12.13 12.50
C HIS A 162 -0.52 11.04 11.43
N LEU A 163 -0.09 11.30 10.20
CA LEU A 163 -0.29 10.38 9.08
C LEU A 163 0.62 9.16 9.25
N ASN A 164 -0.01 8.02 9.51
CA ASN A 164 0.66 6.76 9.78
C ASN A 164 0.68 5.84 8.56
N GLU A 165 -0.31 5.94 7.67
CA GLU A 165 -0.47 5.01 6.55
C GLU A 165 -0.88 5.72 5.25
N ILE A 166 -0.19 5.37 4.17
CA ILE A 166 -0.51 5.82 2.80
C ILE A 166 -0.60 4.58 1.90
N HIS A 167 -1.73 4.45 1.21
CA HIS A 167 -2.00 3.42 0.22
C HIS A 167 -2.34 4.08 -1.12
N ILE A 168 -1.56 3.78 -2.16
CA ILE A 168 -1.77 4.28 -3.52
C ILE A 168 -1.80 3.07 -4.45
N GLU A 169 -2.92 2.85 -5.12
CA GLU A 169 -3.16 1.65 -5.92
C GLU A 169 -3.73 2.04 -7.30
N ASN A 170 -3.21 1.48 -8.39
CA ASN A 170 -3.74 1.70 -9.74
C ASN A 170 -3.92 3.20 -10.09
N CYS A 171 -2.95 4.05 -9.72
CA CYS A 171 -2.96 5.49 -10.00
C CYS A 171 -1.97 5.79 -11.13
N CYS A 172 -2.31 5.38 -12.35
CA CYS A 172 -1.35 5.28 -13.47
C CYS A 172 -0.82 6.62 -14.00
N SER A 173 -1.43 7.76 -13.65
CA SER A 173 -0.92 9.10 -14.01
C SER A 173 -0.06 9.76 -12.93
N LEU A 174 0.07 9.16 -11.75
CA LEU A 174 0.89 9.71 -10.66
C LEU A 174 2.37 9.62 -11.03
N VAL A 175 3.05 10.77 -11.14
CA VAL A 175 4.46 10.82 -11.57
C VAL A 175 5.44 10.93 -10.40
N SER A 176 5.06 11.66 -9.35
CA SER A 176 5.93 11.89 -8.19
C SER A 176 5.13 12.27 -6.94
N PHE A 177 5.80 12.19 -5.78
CA PHE A 177 5.30 12.77 -4.54
C PHE A 177 5.51 14.29 -4.52
N PRO A 178 4.60 15.06 -3.86
CA PRO A 178 4.66 16.52 -3.79
C PRO A 178 5.87 17.02 -2.98
N ASP A 179 6.10 18.33 -3.03
CA ASP A 179 7.15 19.04 -2.27
C ASP A 179 8.57 18.46 -2.48
N GLY A 180 8.88 17.85 -3.63
CA GLY A 180 10.18 17.21 -3.83
C GLY A 180 10.38 15.94 -2.98
N GLY A 181 9.29 15.25 -2.63
CA GLY A 181 9.30 13.97 -1.94
C GLY A 181 9.34 14.06 -0.41
N PHE A 182 9.02 15.22 0.17
CA PHE A 182 8.86 15.32 1.63
C PHE A 182 7.48 14.78 2.04
N ILE A 183 7.50 13.76 2.88
CA ILE A 183 6.33 13.19 3.55
C ILE A 183 6.61 13.10 5.06
N PRO A 184 5.58 12.89 5.91
CA PRO A 184 5.74 12.89 7.36
C PRO A 184 6.71 11.82 7.84
N THR A 185 7.61 12.21 8.76
CA THR A 185 8.58 11.29 9.37
C THR A 185 7.93 10.21 10.23
N HIS A 186 6.69 10.43 10.69
CA HIS A 186 5.90 9.51 11.51
C HIS A 186 5.22 8.39 10.70
N LEU A 187 5.28 8.44 9.37
CA LEU A 187 4.68 7.42 8.51
C LEU A 187 5.24 6.04 8.85
N ARG A 188 4.35 5.06 9.08
CA ARG A 188 4.70 3.68 9.42
C ARG A 188 4.54 2.74 8.23
N ASN A 189 3.51 2.94 7.42
CA ASN A 189 3.13 2.03 6.34
C ASN A 189 3.00 2.79 5.02
N LEU A 190 3.76 2.38 4.01
CA LEU A 190 3.67 2.92 2.65
C LEU A 190 3.45 1.79 1.65
N TRP A 191 2.31 1.85 0.96
CA TRP A 191 1.87 0.86 -0.02
C TRP A 191 1.67 1.55 -1.36
N ILE A 192 2.39 1.10 -2.38
CA ILE A 192 2.33 1.64 -3.74
C ILE A 192 2.20 0.46 -4.71
N ILE A 193 1.08 0.38 -5.42
CA ILE A 193 0.72 -0.78 -6.24
C ILE A 193 0.26 -0.29 -7.62
N HIS A 194 0.80 -0.88 -8.70
CA HIS A 194 0.38 -0.60 -10.08
C HIS A 194 0.37 0.91 -10.42
N CYS A 195 1.42 1.64 -10.04
CA CYS A 195 1.59 3.06 -10.37
C CYS A 195 2.64 3.20 -11.48
N GLU A 196 2.20 3.03 -12.73
CA GLU A 196 3.10 2.82 -13.87
C GLU A 196 4.01 4.01 -14.19
N LYS A 197 3.53 5.25 -14.03
CA LYS A 197 4.30 6.47 -14.33
C LYS A 197 5.04 7.05 -13.12
N LEU A 198 4.99 6.41 -11.95
CA LEU A 198 5.64 6.92 -10.76
C LEU A 198 7.16 6.77 -10.90
N GLU A 199 7.87 7.89 -11.04
CA GLU A 199 9.31 7.92 -11.27
C GLU A 199 10.10 8.14 -9.97
N VAL A 200 9.55 8.98 -9.07
CA VAL A 200 10.24 9.47 -7.87
C VAL A 200 9.46 9.14 -6.61
N LEU A 201 10.06 8.31 -5.75
CA LEU A 201 9.60 8.03 -4.39
C LEU A 201 9.92 9.20 -3.44
N PRO A 202 9.24 9.28 -2.28
CA PRO A 202 9.64 10.21 -1.24
C PRO A 202 11.07 9.93 -0.76
N ARG A 203 11.66 10.90 -0.07
CA ARG A 203 13.01 10.78 0.52
C ARG A 203 13.03 9.71 1.61
N MET A 204 13.23 8.45 1.20
CA MET A 204 13.03 7.26 2.04
C MET A 204 13.89 7.27 3.31
N HIS A 205 15.10 7.82 3.24
CA HIS A 205 16.01 7.95 4.38
C HIS A 205 15.45 8.81 5.52
N ASN A 206 14.54 9.76 5.23
CA ASN A 206 13.92 10.62 6.25
C ASN A 206 12.76 9.95 7.00
N LEU A 207 12.29 8.78 6.52
CA LEU A 207 11.13 8.09 7.08
C LEU A 207 11.56 7.22 8.25
N THR A 208 12.04 7.86 9.31
CA THR A 208 12.65 7.19 10.45
C THR A 208 11.67 6.30 11.22
N CYS A 209 10.36 6.52 11.13
CA CYS A 209 9.35 5.65 11.72
C CYS A 209 8.78 4.58 10.77
N LEU A 210 9.23 4.51 9.52
CA LEU A 210 8.68 3.57 8.53
C LEU A 210 8.99 2.13 8.94
N GLN A 211 7.95 1.32 9.02
CA GLN A 211 8.01 -0.09 9.41
C GLN A 211 7.74 -1.00 8.22
N THR A 212 6.79 -0.65 7.35
CA THR A 212 6.44 -1.46 6.18
C THR A 212 6.50 -0.63 4.91
N LEU A 213 7.26 -1.13 3.94
CA LEU A 213 7.29 -0.62 2.57
C LEU A 213 6.89 -1.74 1.61
N PHE A 214 5.76 -1.54 0.93
CA PHE A 214 5.31 -2.42 -0.14
C PHE A 214 5.21 -1.66 -1.44
N ILE A 215 5.99 -2.09 -2.43
CA ILE A 215 5.93 -1.57 -3.79
C ILE A 215 5.73 -2.73 -4.75
N HIS A 216 4.64 -2.71 -5.52
CA HIS A 216 4.30 -3.74 -6.48
C HIS A 216 4.00 -3.16 -7.85
N ASP A 217 4.67 -3.69 -8.88
CA ASP A 217 4.41 -3.40 -10.30
C ASP A 217 4.44 -1.90 -10.61
N CYS A 218 5.56 -1.26 -10.25
CA CYS A 218 5.83 0.16 -10.47
C CYS A 218 7.14 0.28 -11.27
N PRO A 219 7.11 0.05 -12.60
CA PRO A 219 8.31 -0.11 -13.41
C PRO A 219 9.11 1.17 -13.67
N SER A 220 8.52 2.36 -13.50
CA SER A 220 9.20 3.63 -13.81
C SER A 220 10.01 4.20 -12.65
N ILE A 221 9.98 3.60 -11.46
CA ILE A 221 10.69 4.12 -10.29
C ILE A 221 12.20 4.02 -10.50
N VAL A 222 12.91 5.15 -10.39
CA VAL A 222 14.37 5.23 -10.51
C VAL A 222 15.06 5.69 -9.21
N SER A 223 14.29 6.15 -8.23
CA SER A 223 14.79 6.93 -7.07
C SER A 223 15.47 6.13 -5.94
N PHE A 224 15.66 4.82 -6.06
CA PHE A 224 16.28 4.05 -4.97
C PHE A 224 17.81 4.26 -4.82
N LEU A 225 18.42 5.04 -5.73
CA LEU A 225 19.86 5.03 -5.97
C LEU A 225 20.67 5.95 -5.04
N ASP A 226 20.05 6.96 -4.43
CA ASP A 226 20.81 8.07 -3.82
C ASP A 226 21.06 7.93 -2.31
N GLU A 227 20.08 7.46 -1.52
CA GLU A 227 20.17 7.58 -0.05
C GLU A 227 19.73 6.34 0.77
N GLY A 228 19.31 5.24 0.11
CA GLY A 228 18.94 3.98 0.76
C GLY A 228 17.62 4.01 1.56
N PHE A 229 17.35 2.92 2.29
CA PHE A 229 16.13 2.73 3.11
C PHE A 229 16.38 3.02 4.61
N PRO A 230 15.33 3.38 5.38
CA PRO A 230 15.45 3.64 6.81
C PRO A 230 15.71 2.35 7.60
N THR A 231 16.54 2.41 8.65
CA THR A 231 16.99 1.23 9.42
C THR A 231 15.93 0.62 10.35
N ASN A 232 14.85 1.34 10.63
CA ASN A 232 13.71 0.87 11.43
C ASN A 232 12.70 0.04 10.62
N LEU A 233 12.94 -0.13 9.32
CA LEU A 233 12.09 -0.91 8.44
C LEU A 233 12.06 -2.38 8.89
N LYS A 234 10.85 -2.91 9.11
CA LYS A 234 10.57 -4.29 9.50
C LYS A 234 10.20 -5.14 8.30
N GLU A 235 9.54 -4.57 7.30
CA GLU A 235 9.07 -5.28 6.12
C GLU A 235 9.42 -4.50 4.85
N LEU A 236 10.13 -5.17 3.95
CA LEU A 236 10.52 -4.65 2.64
C LEU A 236 10.05 -5.60 1.55
N LEU A 237 9.04 -5.18 0.81
CA LEU A 237 8.41 -5.98 -0.21
C LEU A 237 8.47 -5.23 -1.54
N LEU A 238 9.49 -5.50 -2.35
CA LEU A 238 9.66 -4.89 -3.67
C LEU A 238 9.39 -5.94 -4.75
N ARG A 239 8.30 -5.77 -5.49
CA ARG A 239 7.81 -6.75 -6.47
C ARG A 239 7.63 -6.11 -7.83
N ARG A 240 8.25 -6.66 -8.88
CA ARG A 240 8.14 -6.13 -10.25
C ARG A 240 8.47 -4.62 -10.32
N VAL A 241 9.54 -4.23 -9.63
CA VAL A 241 10.10 -2.87 -9.66
C VAL A 241 11.44 -2.93 -10.38
N THR A 242 11.79 -1.89 -11.14
CA THR A 242 13.08 -1.80 -11.85
C THR A 242 14.14 -1.12 -10.98
N ASN A 243 15.41 -1.29 -11.35
CA ASN A 243 16.60 -0.72 -10.71
C ASN A 243 16.75 -1.04 -9.21
N CYS A 244 16.11 -2.10 -8.72
CA CYS A 244 16.20 -2.53 -7.32
C CYS A 244 17.46 -3.36 -7.04
N LYS A 245 18.09 -3.92 -8.07
CA LYS A 245 19.35 -4.69 -7.96
C LYS A 245 20.43 -3.96 -7.14
N GLN A 246 20.71 -2.70 -7.45
CA GLN A 246 21.76 -1.94 -6.75
C GLN A 246 21.44 -1.70 -5.27
N VAL A 247 20.16 -1.54 -4.95
CA VAL A 247 19.67 -1.34 -3.58
C VAL A 247 19.94 -2.59 -2.74
N PHE A 248 19.65 -3.74 -3.34
CA PHE A 248 19.88 -5.03 -2.72
C PHE A 248 21.37 -5.31 -2.52
N GLU A 249 22.22 -4.98 -3.49
CA GLU A 249 23.66 -5.20 -3.41
C GLU A 249 24.37 -4.30 -2.39
N ARG A 250 23.93 -3.04 -2.22
CA ARG A 250 24.66 -2.04 -1.42
C ARG A 250 24.10 -1.80 -0.02
N GLY A 251 22.81 -2.05 0.21
CA GLY A 251 22.09 -1.45 1.34
C GLY A 251 21.44 -2.42 2.32
N LEU A 252 21.09 -3.65 1.92
CA LEU A 252 20.19 -4.50 2.71
C LEU A 252 20.71 -4.79 4.11
N HIS A 253 21.97 -5.22 4.27
CA HIS A 253 22.58 -5.54 5.57
C HIS A 253 22.52 -4.41 6.61
N LYS A 254 22.29 -3.16 6.20
CA LYS A 254 22.12 -2.02 7.12
C LYS A 254 20.73 -1.99 7.77
N LEU A 255 19.76 -2.72 7.23
CA LEU A 255 18.39 -2.81 7.72
C LEU A 255 18.29 -3.82 8.87
N THR A 256 18.88 -3.47 10.01
CA THR A 256 19.00 -4.35 11.19
C THR A 256 17.66 -4.67 11.88
N SER A 257 16.61 -3.91 11.58
CA SER A 257 15.25 -4.18 12.06
C SER A 257 14.44 -5.08 11.10
N LEU A 258 14.96 -5.38 9.91
CA LEU A 258 14.20 -6.05 8.86
C LEU A 258 13.89 -7.50 9.28
N ARG A 259 12.61 -7.84 9.29
CA ARG A 259 12.07 -9.15 9.64
C ARG A 259 11.53 -9.88 8.41
N CYS A 260 10.86 -9.16 7.51
CA CYS A 260 10.30 -9.70 6.28
C CYS A 260 10.93 -9.05 5.06
N LEU A 261 11.44 -9.86 4.13
CA LEU A 261 12.03 -9.40 2.89
C LEU A 261 11.52 -10.22 1.70
N SER A 262 11.03 -9.54 0.67
CA SER A 262 10.70 -10.14 -0.62
C SER A 262 11.62 -9.61 -1.71
N ILE A 263 12.33 -10.53 -2.38
CA ILE A 263 13.24 -10.24 -3.49
C ILE A 263 12.71 -10.90 -4.75
N HIS A 264 12.52 -10.09 -5.80
CA HIS A 264 12.18 -10.58 -7.12
C HIS A 264 13.43 -10.67 -8.03
N GLY A 265 13.60 -11.83 -8.65
CA GLY A 265 14.75 -12.22 -9.47
C GLY A 265 14.74 -11.71 -10.91
N ASN A 266 13.71 -10.99 -11.34
CA ASN A 266 13.53 -10.55 -12.74
C ASN A 266 14.73 -9.73 -13.27
N GLU A 267 15.37 -8.93 -12.40
CA GLU A 267 16.54 -8.10 -12.72
C GLU A 267 17.89 -8.84 -12.55
N PHE A 268 17.87 -10.07 -12.02
CA PHE A 268 19.06 -10.87 -11.68
C PHE A 268 19.29 -11.98 -12.71
N GLN A 269 19.29 -11.61 -14.00
CA GLN A 269 19.40 -12.59 -15.09
C GLN A 269 20.77 -13.27 -15.15
N ASP A 270 21.82 -12.62 -14.66
CA ASP A 270 23.19 -13.11 -14.64
C ASP A 270 23.53 -13.97 -13.41
N TRP A 271 22.56 -14.19 -12.52
CA TRP A 271 22.74 -14.95 -11.28
C TRP A 271 22.46 -16.44 -11.50
N GLN A 272 23.52 -17.26 -11.36
CA GLN A 272 23.42 -18.72 -11.30
C GLN A 272 23.32 -19.23 -9.85
N SER A 273 23.69 -18.40 -8.88
CA SER A 273 23.51 -18.67 -7.46
C SER A 273 22.80 -17.50 -6.77
N PHE A 274 22.07 -17.80 -5.69
CA PHE A 274 21.43 -16.79 -4.86
C PHE A 274 21.95 -16.81 -3.42
N PRO A 275 22.53 -15.70 -2.92
CA PRO A 275 23.05 -14.58 -3.71
C PRO A 275 24.29 -14.97 -4.54
N LYS A 276 24.58 -14.21 -5.60
CA LYS A 276 25.76 -14.42 -6.45
C LYS A 276 27.05 -14.05 -5.72
N GLU A 277 28.09 -14.84 -5.94
CA GLU A 277 29.46 -14.54 -5.51
C GLU A 277 30.30 -14.18 -6.74
N GLU A 278 31.08 -13.10 -6.64
CA GLU A 278 31.99 -12.62 -7.68
C GLU A 278 33.30 -12.22 -7.01
N ASP A 279 34.43 -12.73 -7.51
CA ASP A 279 35.77 -12.56 -6.93
C ASP A 279 35.86 -12.88 -5.42
N GLY A 280 35.10 -13.90 -4.97
CA GLY A 280 35.05 -14.32 -3.56
C GLY A 280 34.26 -13.38 -2.64
N LYS A 281 33.63 -12.34 -3.19
CA LYS A 281 32.76 -11.41 -2.48
C LYS A 281 31.29 -11.71 -2.79
N MET A 282 30.47 -11.73 -1.76
CA MET A 282 29.02 -11.84 -1.93
C MET A 282 28.47 -10.53 -2.50
N MET A 283 27.71 -10.61 -3.59
CA MET A 283 27.13 -9.42 -4.24
C MET A 283 25.98 -8.83 -3.42
N MET A 284 25.28 -9.64 -2.61
CA MET A 284 24.22 -9.18 -1.72
C MET A 284 24.33 -9.83 -0.34
N LEU A 285 24.33 -9.00 0.70
CA LEU A 285 24.35 -9.41 2.10
C LEU A 285 22.94 -9.30 2.70
N LEU A 286 22.36 -10.44 3.04
CA LEU A 286 21.05 -10.51 3.68
C LEU A 286 21.14 -10.13 5.17
N PRO A 287 20.18 -9.36 5.73
CA PRO A 287 20.15 -9.05 7.15
C PRO A 287 19.96 -10.30 7.99
N THR A 288 20.74 -10.43 9.06
CA THR A 288 20.65 -11.57 10.00
C THR A 288 19.39 -11.52 10.88
N SER A 289 18.68 -10.40 10.88
CA SER A 289 17.43 -10.18 11.61
C SER A 289 16.20 -10.76 10.91
N LEU A 290 16.34 -11.26 9.68
CA LEU A 290 15.23 -11.80 8.91
C LEU A 290 14.61 -13.03 9.58
N THR A 291 13.29 -12.99 9.73
CA THR A 291 12.45 -14.12 10.14
C THR A 291 11.66 -14.70 8.97
N SER A 292 11.42 -13.92 7.92
CA SER A 292 10.71 -14.32 6.71
C SER A 292 11.45 -13.83 5.46
N LEU A 293 11.76 -14.74 4.53
CA LEU A 293 12.45 -14.44 3.27
C LEU A 293 11.70 -15.04 2.08
N TRP A 294 11.37 -14.20 1.11
CA TRP A 294 10.65 -14.58 -0.10
C TRP A 294 11.55 -14.38 -1.32
N ILE A 295 11.88 -15.46 -2.01
CA ILE A 295 12.73 -15.53 -3.21
C ILE A 295 11.83 -15.87 -4.38
N LEU A 296 11.54 -14.87 -5.21
CA LEU A 296 10.49 -14.95 -6.21
C LEU A 296 11.06 -14.71 -7.60
N ASN A 297 10.63 -15.47 -8.62
CA ASN A 297 10.92 -15.20 -10.03
C ASN A 297 12.42 -15.14 -10.39
N PHE A 298 13.27 -16.06 -9.94
CA PHE A 298 14.68 -16.13 -10.39
C PHE A 298 14.84 -17.08 -11.59
N PRO A 299 15.02 -16.56 -12.82
CA PRO A 299 14.98 -17.38 -14.03
C PRO A 299 16.20 -18.30 -14.20
N ASN A 300 17.35 -17.90 -13.66
CA ASN A 300 18.65 -18.53 -13.95
C ASN A 300 19.37 -19.10 -12.72
N VAL A 301 18.84 -18.90 -11.51
CA VAL A 301 19.46 -19.42 -10.29
C VAL A 301 19.32 -20.93 -10.24
N VAL A 302 20.45 -21.62 -10.08
CA VAL A 302 20.58 -23.08 -9.98
C VAL A 302 20.76 -23.52 -8.54
N LEU A 303 21.39 -22.70 -7.69
CA LEU A 303 21.70 -23.07 -6.30
C LEU A 303 21.56 -21.89 -5.33
N LEU A 304 21.19 -22.19 -4.09
CA LEU A 304 21.23 -21.23 -2.98
C LEU A 304 22.58 -21.31 -2.26
N SER A 305 23.21 -20.16 -2.00
CA SER A 305 24.54 -20.10 -1.37
C SER A 305 24.49 -20.56 0.09
N SER A 306 25.27 -21.59 0.43
CA SER A 306 25.46 -22.04 1.82
C SER A 306 25.92 -20.93 2.74
N LYS A 307 26.83 -20.06 2.27
CA LYS A 307 27.39 -18.98 3.09
C LYS A 307 26.35 -17.92 3.46
N ALA A 308 25.40 -17.62 2.57
CA ALA A 308 24.35 -16.65 2.84
C ALA A 308 23.36 -17.17 3.88
N PHE A 309 22.86 -18.39 3.69
CA PHE A 309 21.81 -18.96 4.54
C PHE A 309 22.32 -19.37 5.92
N GLN A 310 23.60 -19.75 6.06
CA GLN A 310 24.17 -20.08 7.37
C GLN A 310 24.15 -18.93 8.39
N ASN A 311 24.06 -17.68 7.93
CA ASN A 311 24.04 -16.52 8.82
C ASN A 311 22.61 -16.07 9.19
N LEU A 312 21.57 -16.69 8.61
CA LEU A 312 20.17 -16.34 8.83
C LEU A 312 19.58 -17.11 10.02
N PHE A 313 20.20 -17.00 11.18
CA PHE A 313 19.84 -17.81 12.36
C PHE A 313 18.40 -17.63 12.83
N ALA A 314 17.80 -16.45 12.59
CA ALA A 314 16.43 -16.12 12.98
C ALA A 314 15.38 -16.49 11.92
N LEU A 315 15.76 -17.07 10.78
CA LEU A 315 14.83 -17.34 9.69
C LEU A 315 13.88 -18.48 10.05
N GLU A 316 12.59 -18.17 10.11
CA GLU A 316 11.50 -19.08 10.46
C GLU A 316 10.68 -19.49 9.22
N ASP A 317 10.50 -18.57 8.27
CA ASP A 317 9.69 -18.77 7.06
C ASP A 317 10.53 -18.53 5.79
N LEU A 318 10.62 -19.52 4.90
CA LEU A 318 11.29 -19.41 3.60
C LEU A 318 10.31 -19.72 2.47
N TRP A 319 10.10 -18.74 1.59
CA TRP A 319 9.26 -18.86 0.40
C TRP A 319 10.14 -18.82 -0.84
N ILE A 320 10.01 -19.82 -1.70
CA ILE A 320 10.68 -19.90 -3.00
C ILE A 320 9.62 -20.11 -4.05
N SER A 321 9.45 -19.17 -4.98
CA SER A 321 8.43 -19.26 -6.03
C SER A 321 8.98 -18.91 -7.40
N ASN A 322 8.58 -19.69 -8.41
CA ASN A 322 8.89 -19.44 -9.82
C ASN A 322 10.39 -19.30 -10.10
N CYS A 323 11.17 -20.27 -9.60
CA CYS A 323 12.62 -20.40 -9.82
C CYS A 323 12.89 -21.67 -10.66
N PRO A 324 12.67 -21.63 -11.98
CA PRO A 324 12.55 -22.85 -12.79
C PRO A 324 13.84 -23.68 -12.90
N LYS A 325 15.02 -23.05 -12.80
CA LYS A 325 16.32 -23.74 -12.88
C LYS A 325 16.90 -24.13 -11.53
N LEU A 326 16.24 -23.76 -10.42
CA LEU A 326 16.75 -24.02 -9.08
C LEU A 326 16.79 -25.53 -8.85
N ALA A 327 17.99 -26.05 -8.67
CA ALA A 327 18.25 -27.47 -8.53
C ALA A 327 18.62 -27.87 -7.11
N SER A 328 19.21 -26.98 -6.31
CA SER A 328 19.68 -27.35 -4.97
C SER A 328 19.52 -26.26 -3.92
N LEU A 329 19.08 -26.67 -2.74
CA LEU A 329 19.14 -25.93 -1.49
C LEU A 329 20.59 -25.88 -0.98
N PRO A 330 20.89 -25.02 0.02
CA PRO A 330 22.23 -24.90 0.59
C PRO A 330 22.85 -26.27 0.95
N GLU A 331 24.08 -26.50 0.51
CA GLU A 331 24.80 -27.76 0.73
C GLU A 331 24.97 -28.07 2.23
N LYS A 332 25.23 -27.03 3.03
CA LYS A 332 25.39 -27.14 4.48
C LYS A 332 24.06 -27.13 5.25
N GLY A 333 22.93 -27.28 4.56
CA GLY A 333 21.59 -27.24 5.13
C GLY A 333 21.01 -25.83 5.25
N LEU A 334 19.69 -25.79 5.44
CA LEU A 334 18.91 -24.57 5.70
C LEU A 334 19.11 -24.07 7.14
N PRO A 335 18.70 -22.83 7.46
CA PRO A 335 18.82 -22.29 8.81
C PRO A 335 18.14 -23.17 9.88
N PRO A 336 18.72 -23.26 11.09
CA PRO A 336 18.28 -24.23 12.09
C PRO A 336 16.91 -23.93 12.72
N LEU A 337 16.44 -22.66 12.68
CA LEU A 337 15.14 -22.26 13.22
C LEU A 337 14.03 -22.27 12.16
N LEU A 338 14.29 -22.78 10.95
CA LEU A 338 13.31 -22.77 9.88
C LEU A 338 12.12 -23.66 10.23
N LEU A 339 10.94 -23.05 10.34
CA LEU A 339 9.69 -23.70 10.69
C LEU A 339 8.86 -24.03 9.45
N LYS A 340 8.91 -23.15 8.44
CA LYS A 340 8.10 -23.29 7.22
C LYS A 340 8.93 -23.10 5.97
N LEU A 341 8.78 -24.03 5.03
CA LEU A 341 9.36 -23.97 3.70
C LEU A 341 8.26 -24.13 2.66
N TYR A 342 8.13 -23.12 1.80
CA TYR A 342 7.17 -23.11 0.72
C TYR A 342 7.89 -23.07 -0.62
N ILE A 343 7.62 -24.04 -1.50
CA ILE A 343 8.20 -24.14 -2.84
C ILE A 343 7.07 -24.18 -3.87
N TYR A 344 6.97 -23.14 -4.70
CA TYR A 344 5.93 -23.06 -5.75
C TYR A 344 6.57 -22.86 -7.12
N ASP A 345 6.04 -23.52 -8.14
CA ASP A 345 6.45 -23.34 -9.54
C ASP A 345 7.98 -23.48 -9.75
N CYS A 346 8.62 -24.38 -8.99
CA CYS A 346 10.06 -24.68 -9.06
C CYS A 346 10.28 -26.10 -9.56
N ALA A 347 10.10 -26.32 -10.87
CA ALA A 347 10.01 -27.65 -11.47
C ALA A 347 11.20 -28.58 -11.14
N VAL A 348 12.44 -28.08 -11.22
CA VAL A 348 13.64 -28.91 -10.96
C VAL A 348 13.77 -29.24 -9.47
N LEU A 349 13.68 -28.24 -8.59
CA LEU A 349 13.78 -28.46 -7.14
C LEU A 349 12.68 -29.39 -6.64
N LYS A 350 11.44 -29.21 -7.09
CA LYS A 350 10.30 -30.07 -6.76
C LYS A 350 10.60 -31.55 -7.02
N GLN A 351 11.19 -31.90 -8.16
CA GLN A 351 11.52 -33.30 -8.45
C GLN A 351 12.58 -33.84 -7.51
N ARG A 352 13.56 -33.02 -7.12
CA ARG A 352 14.67 -33.43 -6.25
C ARG A 352 14.29 -33.46 -4.77
N CYS A 353 13.23 -32.78 -4.36
CA CYS A 353 12.70 -32.84 -3.00
C CYS A 353 11.88 -34.11 -2.72
N LYS A 354 11.61 -34.95 -3.73
CA LYS A 354 10.97 -36.25 -3.54
C LYS A 354 11.86 -37.19 -2.70
N LYS A 355 11.22 -38.12 -1.99
CA LYS A 355 11.85 -39.03 -1.04
C LYS A 355 12.66 -40.13 -1.75
N ASP A 356 13.84 -39.77 -2.24
CA ASP A 356 14.90 -40.71 -2.62
C ASP A 356 16.15 -40.50 -1.75
N LYS A 357 17.08 -41.47 -1.74
CA LYS A 357 18.25 -41.43 -0.85
C LYS A 357 19.34 -40.45 -1.29
N GLU A 358 19.19 -39.79 -2.44
CA GLU A 358 20.22 -38.94 -3.07
C GLU A 358 19.74 -37.50 -3.39
N GLY A 359 18.48 -37.18 -3.08
CA GLY A 359 17.83 -35.92 -3.38
C GLY A 359 17.88 -34.87 -2.25
N GLU A 360 17.24 -33.73 -2.47
CA GLU A 360 17.20 -32.60 -1.54
C GLU A 360 16.32 -32.86 -0.30
N TRP A 361 15.63 -34.01 -0.25
CA TRP A 361 14.75 -34.42 0.85
C TRP A 361 15.43 -34.38 2.23
N PHE A 362 16.67 -34.85 2.35
CA PHE A 362 17.38 -34.90 3.64
C PHE A 362 17.67 -33.51 4.23
N LYS A 363 17.60 -32.45 3.40
CA LYS A 363 17.79 -31.06 3.85
C LYS A 363 16.52 -30.43 4.40
N ILE A 364 15.35 -31.02 4.12
CA ILE A 364 14.03 -30.45 4.43
C ILE A 364 13.18 -31.34 5.34
N ASN A 365 13.53 -32.62 5.50
CA ASN A 365 12.73 -33.60 6.25
C ASN A 365 12.47 -33.23 7.72
N ASN A 366 13.34 -32.43 8.34
CA ASN A 366 13.23 -31.99 9.73
C ASN A 366 12.48 -30.66 9.89
N ILE A 367 12.00 -30.05 8.81
CA ILE A 367 11.27 -28.77 8.83
C ILE A 367 9.80 -29.05 9.14
N PRO A 368 9.19 -28.50 10.20
CA PRO A 368 7.83 -28.82 10.62
C PRO A 368 6.75 -28.69 9.53
N CYS A 369 6.86 -27.69 8.66
CA CYS A 369 5.90 -27.44 7.59
C CYS A 369 6.64 -27.27 6.27
N VAL A 370 6.40 -28.19 5.33
CA VAL A 370 6.94 -28.12 3.98
C VAL A 370 5.80 -28.30 2.99
N GLU A 371 5.59 -27.27 2.17
CA GLU A 371 4.56 -27.28 1.13
C GLU A 371 5.21 -27.10 -0.25
N ILE A 372 4.86 -27.99 -1.18
CA ILE A 372 5.29 -27.93 -2.58
C ILE A 372 4.08 -27.90 -3.50
N ASP A 373 3.92 -26.83 -4.29
CA ASP A 373 2.78 -26.61 -5.19
C ASP A 373 1.41 -26.89 -4.52
N TYR A 374 1.20 -26.26 -3.36
CA TYR A 374 -0.03 -26.35 -2.56
C TYR A 374 -0.32 -27.71 -1.94
N ARG A 375 0.68 -28.60 -1.88
CA ARG A 375 0.58 -29.91 -1.22
C ARG A 375 1.58 -30.02 -0.09
N SER A 376 1.12 -30.48 1.07
CA SER A 376 2.03 -30.88 2.15
C SER A 376 2.88 -32.05 1.66
N ILE A 377 4.20 -31.95 1.83
CA ILE A 377 5.08 -33.05 1.45
C ILE A 377 4.79 -34.31 2.28
N TYR A 378 4.32 -34.13 3.52
CA TYR A 378 3.98 -35.21 4.44
C TYR A 378 2.68 -35.93 4.07
N GLU A 379 1.73 -35.23 3.44
CA GLU A 379 0.49 -35.85 2.94
C GLU A 379 0.75 -36.65 1.65
N MET A 380 1.66 -36.17 0.79
CA MET A 380 2.13 -36.92 -0.37
C MET A 380 2.81 -38.25 0.02
N GLU A 381 3.36 -38.35 1.23
CA GLU A 381 3.97 -39.59 1.74
C GLU A 381 2.95 -40.70 2.04
N GLU A 382 1.70 -40.34 2.37
CA GLU A 382 0.65 -41.30 2.70
C GLU A 382 -0.01 -41.90 1.44
N GLU A 383 -0.04 -41.15 0.34
CA GLU A 383 -0.62 -41.59 -0.94
C GLU A 383 0.30 -42.52 -1.75
N GLU A 384 1.63 -42.38 -1.67
CA GLU A 384 2.59 -43.23 -2.41
C GLU A 384 2.88 -44.59 -1.73
N GLN A 385 2.33 -44.82 -0.53
CA GLN A 385 2.47 -46.08 0.23
C GLN A 385 1.23 -47.00 0.16
N GLN A 386 0.21 -46.62 -0.61
CA GLN A 386 -0.96 -47.44 -0.96
C GLN A 386 -0.87 -47.93 -2.41
#